data_AF-A0A4Y7LT12-F1
#
_entry.id   AF-A0A4Y7LT12-F1
#
_cell.length_a   1.000
_cell.length_b   1.000
_cell.length_c   1.000
_cell.angle_alpha   90.00
_cell.angle_beta   90.00
_cell.angle_gamma   90.00
#
_symmetry.space_group_name_H-M   'P 1'
#
loop_
_entity.id
_entity.type
_entity.pdbx_description
1 polymer ?
#
loop_
_entity_poly.entity_id
_entity_poly.type
_entity_poly.pdbx_seq_one_letter_code
_entity_poly.pdbx_strand_id
1 'polypeptide(L)'
;MAERGAHLSQLLLDSSRPSIFELVAQEGLNQALRGTIKFFFRVCANHYPETFGVTFHWANEIQLAFDCLLQSYYLRNHGASFAENFYGLERVTKNDCRLNRRAKICSLISLSFLPYALSKLDAYFSKRQPSYQRHPVMSFSSIRFIYDLIVLINWMLYTWGKSVTHSPVLHLLGMKLKHGGENSSPGISLTKIIEMSAFFIQFLEWWFTNQSSQAKSMLSLPIPPPPHSVVQNQNSKPRTGACPLCQKQWKNECVLRVSGYVFCYRCILPYLKENSKCPISKLPATPNDLIRIFANAE
;
A
#
# COMPACT_ATOMS: atom_id res chain seq x y z
N MET A 1 25.37 2.00 49.07
CA MET A 1 26.02 1.65 47.77
C MET A 1 25.32 0.48 47.03
N ALA A 2 24.59 -0.42 47.70
CA ALA A 2 23.87 -1.52 47.05
C ALA A 2 22.65 -1.11 46.20
N GLU A 3 21.98 -0.01 46.53
CA GLU A 3 20.78 0.46 45.80
C GLU A 3 21.07 0.86 44.34
N ARG A 4 22.27 1.37 44.06
CA ARG A 4 22.70 1.69 42.68
C ARG A 4 23.02 0.44 41.85
N GLY A 5 23.38 -0.67 42.50
CA GLY A 5 23.58 -1.96 41.83
C GLY A 5 22.27 -2.62 41.38
N ALA A 6 21.16 -2.41 42.10
CA ALA A 6 19.84 -2.90 41.72
C ALA A 6 19.30 -2.22 40.45
N HIS A 7 19.53 -0.91 40.29
CA HIS A 7 19.19 -0.19 39.06
C HIS A 7 20.01 -0.64 37.85
N LEU A 8 21.28 -0.99 38.07
CA LEU A 8 22.16 -1.53 37.03
C LEU A 8 21.73 -2.95 36.62
N SER A 9 21.23 -3.74 37.57
CA SER A 9 20.64 -5.06 37.33
C SER A 9 19.32 -4.97 36.56
N GLN A 10 18.49 -3.95 36.82
CA GLN A 10 17.29 -3.65 36.03
C GLN A 10 17.64 -3.24 34.60
N LEU A 11 18.66 -2.41 34.40
CA LEU A 11 19.16 -2.04 33.06
C LEU A 11 19.76 -3.24 32.31
N LEU A 12 20.39 -4.19 33.02
CA LEU A 12 20.89 -5.44 32.42
C LEU A 12 19.76 -6.43 32.10
N LEU A 13 18.69 -6.46 32.88
CA LEU A 13 17.45 -7.18 32.53
C LEU A 13 16.75 -6.53 31.33
N ASP A 14 16.75 -5.19 31.26
CA ASP A 14 16.28 -4.43 30.09
C ASP A 14 17.14 -4.67 28.85
N SER A 15 18.44 -4.96 28.99
CA SER A 15 19.31 -5.32 27.84
C SER A 15 18.88 -6.60 27.12
N SER A 16 18.11 -7.48 27.77
CA SER A 16 17.60 -8.69 27.13
C SER A 16 16.41 -8.42 26.20
N ARG A 17 15.73 -7.28 26.38
CA ARG A 17 14.54 -6.89 25.64
C ARG A 17 14.93 -6.02 24.43
N PRO A 18 14.36 -6.28 23.24
CA PRO A 18 14.66 -5.49 22.05
C PRO A 18 14.12 -4.07 22.14
N SER A 19 14.85 -3.12 21.55
CA SER A 19 14.40 -1.73 21.47
C SER A 19 13.22 -1.58 20.50
N ILE A 20 12.39 -0.56 20.72
CA ILE A 20 11.27 -0.25 19.81
C ILE A 20 11.79 0.02 18.39
N PHE A 21 12.95 0.68 18.27
CA PHE A 21 13.54 1.00 16.97
C PHE A 21 13.99 -0.27 16.23
N GLU A 22 14.55 -1.26 16.94
CA GLU A 22 14.89 -2.56 16.36
C GLU A 22 13.64 -3.30 15.89
N LEU A 23 12.57 -3.27 16.70
CA LEU A 23 11.29 -3.89 16.36
C LEU A 23 10.65 -3.26 15.13
N VAL A 24 10.71 -1.94 14.99
CA VAL A 24 10.21 -1.23 13.82
C VAL A 24 11.09 -1.52 12.60
N ALA A 25 12.41 -1.54 12.78
CA ALA A 25 13.36 -1.79 11.70
C ALA A 25 13.20 -3.21 11.10
N GLN A 26 13.04 -4.24 11.93
CA GLN A 26 12.80 -5.61 11.45
C GLN A 26 11.47 -5.76 10.69
N GLU A 27 10.41 -5.09 11.14
CA GLU A 27 9.11 -5.16 10.47
C GLU A 27 9.17 -4.42 9.13
N GLY A 28 9.85 -3.28 9.09
CA GLY A 28 10.12 -2.54 7.86
C GLY A 28 10.91 -3.37 6.85
N LEU A 29 11.97 -4.07 7.27
CA LEU A 29 12.74 -4.96 6.39
C LEU A 29 11.88 -6.08 5.79
N ASN A 30 11.03 -6.72 6.60
CA ASN A 30 10.11 -7.76 6.10
C ASN A 30 9.12 -7.20 5.07
N GLN A 31 8.58 -6.00 5.30
CA GLN A 31 7.66 -5.35 4.36
C GLN A 31 8.38 -4.90 3.08
N ALA A 32 9.61 -4.41 3.20
CA ALA A 32 10.46 -4.05 2.06
C ALA A 32 10.70 -5.23 1.15
N LEU A 33 11.15 -6.37 1.71
CA LEU A 33 11.44 -7.59 0.97
C LEU A 33 10.23 -8.04 0.14
N ARG A 34 9.05 -8.06 0.77
CA ARG A 34 7.78 -8.38 0.10
C ARG A 34 7.49 -7.42 -1.06
N GLY A 35 7.68 -6.12 -0.84
CA GLY A 35 7.53 -5.09 -1.86
C GLY A 35 8.48 -5.27 -3.04
N THR A 36 9.76 -5.57 -2.77
CA THR A 36 10.80 -5.77 -3.78
C THR A 36 10.51 -6.97 -4.66
N ILE A 37 10.09 -8.10 -4.09
CA ILE A 37 9.73 -9.31 -4.86
C ILE A 37 8.58 -9.00 -5.82
N LYS A 38 7.53 -8.32 -5.32
CA LYS A 38 6.39 -7.94 -6.16
C LYS A 38 6.78 -6.96 -7.26
N PHE A 39 7.64 -6.00 -6.96
CA PHE A 39 8.17 -5.05 -7.94
C PHE A 39 8.99 -5.76 -9.01
N PHE A 40 9.86 -6.70 -8.63
CA PHE A 40 10.63 -7.53 -9.56
C PHE A 40 9.72 -8.25 -10.55
N PHE A 41 8.67 -8.94 -10.07
CA PHE A 41 7.70 -9.60 -10.94
C PHE A 41 6.96 -8.63 -11.87
N ARG A 42 6.65 -7.42 -11.38
CA ARG A 42 6.02 -6.37 -12.21
C ARG A 42 6.95 -5.90 -13.33
N VAL A 43 8.24 -5.71 -13.04
CA VAL A 43 9.24 -5.33 -14.04
C VAL A 43 9.41 -6.43 -15.09
N CYS A 44 9.52 -7.69 -14.66
CA CYS A 44 9.60 -8.84 -15.57
C CYS A 44 8.36 -8.94 -16.47
N ALA A 45 7.15 -8.75 -15.92
CA ALA A 45 5.92 -8.77 -16.69
C ALA A 45 5.83 -7.64 -17.73
N ASN A 46 6.34 -6.45 -17.41
CA ASN A 46 6.37 -5.32 -18.35
C ASN A 46 7.40 -5.51 -19.47
N HIS A 47 8.54 -6.16 -19.18
CA HIS A 47 9.60 -6.34 -20.16
C HIS A 47 9.33 -7.53 -21.11
N TYR A 48 8.65 -8.57 -20.63
CA TYR A 48 8.33 -9.78 -21.38
C TYR A 48 6.85 -10.19 -21.20
N PRO A 49 5.91 -9.48 -21.85
CA PRO A 49 4.47 -9.69 -21.63
C PRO A 49 3.97 -11.08 -22.07
N GLU A 50 4.53 -11.63 -23.15
CA GLU A 50 4.11 -12.90 -23.75
C GLU A 50 4.35 -14.12 -22.83
N THR A 51 5.40 -14.11 -22.01
CA THR A 51 5.73 -15.22 -21.10
C THR A 51 5.32 -14.96 -19.66
N PHE A 52 5.46 -13.73 -19.16
CA PHE A 52 5.26 -13.42 -17.73
C PHE A 52 3.86 -12.88 -17.38
N GLY A 53 2.96 -12.73 -18.35
CA GLY A 53 1.57 -12.31 -18.08
C GLY A 53 0.83 -13.24 -17.12
N VAL A 54 1.01 -14.57 -17.27
CA VAL A 54 0.42 -15.57 -16.36
C VAL A 54 1.12 -15.55 -15.00
N THR A 55 2.45 -15.41 -14.98
CA THR A 55 3.24 -15.35 -13.74
C THR A 55 2.84 -14.16 -12.87
N PHE A 56 2.50 -13.02 -13.47
CA PHE A 56 2.03 -11.84 -12.74
C PHE A 56 0.70 -12.09 -12.00
N HIS A 57 -0.21 -12.90 -12.56
CA HIS A 57 -1.44 -13.28 -11.87
C HIS A 57 -1.16 -14.07 -10.58
N TRP A 58 -0.15 -14.93 -10.61
CA TRP A 58 0.29 -15.74 -9.47
C TRP A 58 1.34 -15.07 -8.58
N ALA A 59 1.71 -13.82 -8.84
CA ALA A 59 2.80 -13.14 -8.15
C ALA A 59 2.63 -13.10 -6.62
N ASN A 60 1.39 -12.91 -6.12
CA ASN A 60 1.13 -12.94 -4.67
C ASN A 60 1.33 -14.34 -4.06
N GLU A 61 0.97 -15.41 -4.80
CA GLU A 61 1.14 -16.80 -4.34
C GLU A 61 2.61 -17.21 -4.36
N ILE A 62 3.36 -16.77 -5.39
CA ILE A 62 4.80 -16.98 -5.51
C ILE A 62 5.53 -16.24 -4.38
N GLN A 63 5.14 -14.99 -4.08
CA GLN A 63 5.68 -14.22 -2.98
C GLN A 63 5.41 -14.91 -1.63
N LEU A 64 4.19 -15.41 -1.40
CA LEU A 64 3.85 -16.17 -0.19
C LEU A 64 4.70 -17.44 -0.06
N ALA A 65 4.89 -18.19 -1.16
CA ALA A 65 5.71 -19.38 -1.16
C ALA A 65 7.18 -19.06 -0.82
N PHE A 66 7.72 -18.00 -1.40
CA PHE A 66 9.07 -17.52 -1.10
C PHE A 66 9.21 -17.09 0.37
N ASP A 67 8.29 -16.28 0.89
CA ASP A 67 8.28 -15.84 2.29
C ASP A 67 8.21 -17.05 3.23
N CYS A 68 7.37 -18.03 2.92
CA CYS A 68 7.22 -19.27 3.70
C CYS A 68 8.51 -20.09 3.69
N LEU A 69 9.15 -20.28 2.54
CA LEU A 69 10.42 -21.01 2.43
C LEU A 69 11.54 -20.31 3.22
N LEU A 70 11.67 -19.00 3.03
CA LEU A 70 12.67 -18.19 3.71
C LEU A 70 12.48 -18.24 5.23
N GLN A 71 11.26 -17.97 5.72
CA GLN A 71 10.96 -18.01 7.14
C GLN A 71 11.11 -19.42 7.72
N SER A 72 10.74 -20.47 6.98
CA SER A 72 10.91 -21.86 7.41
C SER A 72 12.38 -22.21 7.63
N TYR A 73 13.24 -21.81 6.70
CA TYR A 73 14.69 -22.00 6.81
C TYR A 73 15.25 -21.33 8.08
N TYR A 74 14.94 -20.04 8.29
CA TYR A 74 15.45 -19.29 9.44
C TYR A 74 14.87 -19.77 10.78
N LEU A 75 13.57 -20.08 10.86
CA LEU A 75 12.94 -20.61 12.08
C LEU A 75 13.47 -22.01 12.44
N ARG A 76 13.83 -22.82 11.44
CA ARG A 76 14.40 -24.15 11.67
C ARG A 76 15.83 -24.06 12.19
N ASN A 77 16.67 -23.24 11.57
CA ASN A 77 18.11 -23.18 11.86
C ASN A 77 18.45 -22.24 13.02
N HIS A 78 17.86 -21.05 13.07
CA HIS A 78 18.20 -20.00 14.03
C HIS A 78 17.12 -19.78 15.11
N GLY A 79 15.91 -20.33 14.94
CA GLY A 79 14.83 -20.10 15.90
C GLY A 79 14.25 -18.67 15.86
N ALA A 80 14.57 -17.93 14.79
CA ALA A 80 14.16 -16.56 14.54
C ALA A 80 13.59 -16.46 13.12
N SER A 81 12.78 -15.44 12.84
CA SER A 81 12.44 -15.06 11.47
C SER A 81 13.66 -14.46 10.75
N PHE A 82 13.60 -14.33 9.42
CA PHE A 82 14.67 -13.71 8.64
C PHE A 82 15.07 -12.32 9.18
N ALA A 83 14.09 -11.43 9.37
CA ALA A 83 14.37 -10.08 9.87
C ALA A 83 14.80 -10.11 11.35
N GLU A 84 14.19 -10.95 12.18
CA GLU A 84 14.61 -11.11 13.59
C GLU A 84 16.09 -11.53 13.67
N ASN A 85 16.51 -12.54 12.89
CA ASN A 85 17.89 -12.98 12.84
C ASN A 85 18.84 -11.89 12.31
N PHE A 86 18.40 -11.09 11.32
CA PHE A 86 19.19 -9.99 10.78
C PHE A 86 19.46 -8.89 11.82
N TYR A 87 18.53 -8.66 12.75
CA TYR A 87 18.68 -7.75 13.89
C TYR A 87 19.18 -8.43 15.18
N GLY A 88 19.64 -9.69 15.12
CA GLY A 88 20.21 -10.40 16.29
C GLY A 88 19.18 -10.84 17.34
N LEU A 89 17.90 -10.93 16.95
CA LEU A 89 16.79 -11.32 17.80
C LEU A 89 16.42 -12.78 17.62
N GLU A 90 16.03 -13.43 18.70
CA GLU A 90 15.51 -14.79 18.74
C GLU A 90 14.14 -14.86 19.40
N ARG A 91 13.33 -15.83 18.96
CA ARG A 91 12.03 -16.11 19.58
C ARG A 91 12.20 -17.13 20.67
N VAL A 92 11.73 -16.77 21.86
CA VAL A 92 11.82 -17.61 23.05
C VAL A 92 10.45 -17.74 23.70
N THR A 93 10.20 -18.86 24.35
CA THR A 93 8.99 -19.01 25.16
C THR A 93 9.05 -18.07 26.37
N LYS A 94 7.92 -17.74 27.02
CA LYS A 94 7.89 -16.94 28.25
C LYS A 94 8.91 -17.42 29.32
N ASN A 95 9.14 -18.73 29.38
CA ASN A 95 10.08 -19.40 30.30
C ASN A 95 11.53 -19.47 29.77
N ASP A 96 11.90 -18.65 28.79
CA ASP A 96 13.25 -18.62 28.19
C ASP A 96 13.71 -19.95 27.56
N CYS A 97 12.75 -20.80 27.17
CA CYS A 97 13.00 -22.07 26.52
C CYS A 97 12.97 -21.96 24.98
N ARG A 98 13.84 -22.74 24.31
CA ARG A 98 13.86 -22.88 22.84
C ARG A 98 12.50 -23.33 22.30
N LEU A 99 12.14 -22.84 21.12
CA LEU A 99 10.85 -23.09 20.48
C LEU A 99 10.61 -24.57 20.14
N ASN A 100 9.49 -25.10 20.60
CA ASN A 100 8.98 -26.41 20.21
C ASN A 100 8.58 -26.44 18.71
N ARG A 101 8.58 -27.60 18.06
CA ARG A 101 8.21 -27.78 16.65
C ARG A 101 6.82 -27.20 16.33
N ARG A 102 5.84 -27.39 17.23
CA ARG A 102 4.50 -26.79 17.09
C ARG A 102 4.54 -25.26 17.15
N ALA A 103 5.30 -24.70 18.10
CA ALA A 103 5.46 -23.25 18.24
C ALA A 103 6.20 -22.62 17.04
N LYS A 104 7.17 -23.33 16.45
CA LYS A 104 7.81 -22.93 15.18
C LYS A 104 6.82 -22.91 14.02
N ILE A 105 5.93 -23.90 13.92
CA ILE A 105 4.87 -23.93 12.89
C ILE A 105 3.85 -22.81 13.12
N CYS A 106 3.36 -22.60 14.35
CA CYS A 106 2.45 -21.50 14.66
C CYS A 106 3.09 -20.12 14.38
N SER A 107 4.37 -19.96 14.72
CA SER A 107 5.17 -18.79 14.38
C SER A 107 5.23 -18.53 12.88
N LEU A 108 5.49 -19.57 12.09
CA LEU A 108 5.55 -19.51 10.64
C LEU A 108 4.20 -19.15 10.03
N ILE A 109 3.12 -19.78 10.49
CA ILE A 109 1.75 -19.47 10.05
C ILE A 109 1.41 -18.01 10.37
N SER A 110 1.75 -17.54 11.57
CA SER A 110 1.52 -16.15 11.99
C SER A 110 2.29 -15.14 11.14
N LEU A 111 3.51 -15.46 10.73
CA LEU A 111 4.36 -14.53 9.98
C LEU A 111 4.06 -14.52 8.47
N SER A 112 3.74 -15.68 7.90
CA SER A 112 3.52 -15.82 6.45
C SER A 112 2.05 -15.79 6.08
N PHE A 113 1.25 -16.67 6.69
CA PHE A 113 -0.12 -16.93 6.25
C PHE A 113 -1.12 -15.89 6.77
N LEU A 114 -0.99 -15.47 8.03
CA LEU A 114 -1.89 -14.48 8.62
C LEU A 114 -1.93 -13.14 7.86
N PRO A 115 -0.80 -12.47 7.54
CA PRO A 115 -0.86 -11.22 6.78
C PRO A 115 -1.40 -11.42 5.36
N TYR A 116 -1.08 -12.56 4.74
CA TYR A 116 -1.61 -12.89 3.41
C TYR A 116 -3.14 -13.12 3.45
N ALA A 117 -3.63 -13.88 4.40
CA ALA A 117 -5.06 -14.15 4.57
C ALA A 117 -5.83 -12.86 4.84
N LEU A 118 -5.33 -11.99 5.73
CA LEU A 118 -5.92 -10.67 5.97
C LEU A 118 -5.98 -9.85 4.68
N SER A 119 -4.89 -9.80 3.89
CA SER A 119 -4.88 -9.06 2.63
C SER A 119 -5.85 -9.62 1.57
N LYS A 120 -6.05 -10.93 1.53
CA LYS A 120 -6.99 -11.59 0.60
C LYS A 120 -8.44 -11.36 1.02
N LEU A 121 -8.70 -11.35 2.34
CA LEU A 121 -10.00 -10.95 2.89
C LEU A 121 -10.29 -9.48 2.60
N ASP A 122 -9.32 -8.58 2.81
CA ASP A 122 -9.44 -7.17 2.45
C ASP A 122 -9.85 -7.02 0.97
N ALA A 123 -9.12 -7.66 0.04
CA ALA A 123 -9.43 -7.62 -1.38
C ALA A 123 -10.82 -8.20 -1.73
N TYR A 124 -11.21 -9.30 -1.07
CA TYR A 124 -12.51 -9.94 -1.28
C TYR A 124 -13.67 -9.05 -0.82
N PHE A 125 -13.56 -8.45 0.37
CA PHE A 125 -14.60 -7.59 0.92
C PHE A 125 -14.67 -6.23 0.22
N SER A 126 -13.53 -5.64 -0.20
CA SER A 126 -13.52 -4.40 -0.99
C SER A 126 -14.28 -4.55 -2.31
N LYS A 127 -14.21 -5.72 -2.97
CA LYS A 127 -14.97 -5.99 -4.21
C LYS A 127 -16.47 -6.13 -3.96
N ARG A 128 -16.87 -6.52 -2.75
CA ARG A 128 -18.25 -6.84 -2.40
C ARG A 128 -19.00 -5.67 -1.76
N GLN A 129 -18.34 -4.56 -1.41
CA GLN A 129 -19.02 -3.37 -0.89
C GLN A 129 -19.92 -2.74 -1.97
N PRO A 130 -21.26 -2.82 -1.84
CA PRO A 130 -22.15 -2.07 -2.71
C PRO A 130 -22.18 -0.61 -2.25
N SER A 131 -22.22 0.34 -3.20
CA SER A 131 -22.20 1.78 -2.95
C SER A 131 -23.43 2.33 -2.21
N TYR A 132 -24.36 1.47 -1.78
CA TYR A 132 -25.61 1.86 -1.15
C TYR A 132 -26.16 0.71 -0.28
N GLN A 133 -25.76 0.58 0.98
CA GLN A 133 -26.44 -0.33 1.92
C GLN A 133 -26.65 0.33 3.29
N ARG A 134 -27.92 0.45 3.66
CA ARG A 134 -28.50 1.16 4.82
C ARG A 134 -28.63 0.29 6.10
N HIS A 135 -27.91 -0.83 6.21
CA HIS A 135 -28.09 -1.77 7.34
C HIS A 135 -26.82 -1.96 8.18
N PRO A 136 -26.92 -2.04 9.52
CA PRO A 136 -25.80 -2.13 10.44
C PRO A 136 -25.34 -3.58 10.60
N VAL A 137 -24.82 -4.18 9.54
CA VAL A 137 -23.99 -5.39 9.71
C VAL A 137 -22.58 -4.94 10.09
N MET A 138 -21.97 -5.62 11.07
CA MET A 138 -20.56 -5.42 11.42
C MET A 138 -19.72 -5.55 10.15
N SER A 139 -19.30 -4.41 9.60
CA SER A 139 -18.51 -4.36 8.39
C SER A 139 -17.15 -4.98 8.69
N PHE A 140 -16.61 -5.78 7.77
CA PHE A 140 -15.24 -6.28 7.88
C PHE A 140 -14.23 -5.13 8.09
N SER A 141 -14.54 -3.92 7.58
CA SER A 141 -13.78 -2.70 7.86
C SER A 141 -13.76 -2.31 9.35
N SER A 142 -14.85 -2.54 10.10
CA SER A 142 -14.91 -2.30 11.55
C SER A 142 -14.09 -3.32 12.32
N ILE A 143 -14.12 -4.60 11.90
CA ILE A 143 -13.29 -5.67 12.48
C ILE A 143 -11.80 -5.35 12.26
N ARG A 144 -11.45 -4.90 11.04
CA ARG A 144 -10.09 -4.48 10.71
C ARG A 144 -9.63 -3.30 11.56
N PHE A 145 -10.47 -2.27 11.71
CA PHE A 145 -10.18 -1.13 12.57
C PHE A 145 -9.96 -1.54 14.03
N ILE A 146 -10.78 -2.44 14.57
CA ILE A 146 -10.60 -2.96 15.94
C ILE A 146 -9.28 -3.73 16.06
N TYR A 147 -8.93 -4.56 15.08
CA TYR A 147 -7.64 -5.26 15.07
C TYR A 147 -6.46 -4.29 15.08
N ASP A 148 -6.47 -3.28 14.19
CA ASP A 148 -5.41 -2.28 14.11
C ASP A 148 -5.33 -1.43 15.39
N LEU A 149 -6.47 -1.13 16.04
CA LEU A 149 -6.53 -0.47 17.34
C LEU A 149 -5.90 -1.34 18.45
N ILE A 150 -6.18 -2.65 18.47
CA ILE A 150 -5.57 -3.59 19.42
C ILE A 150 -4.05 -3.66 19.22
N VAL A 151 -3.58 -3.69 17.96
CA VAL A 151 -2.16 -3.64 17.64
C VAL A 151 -1.54 -2.36 18.19
N LEU A 152 -2.15 -1.20 17.93
CA LEU A 152 -1.66 0.10 18.43
C LEU A 152 -1.59 0.15 19.95
N ILE A 153 -2.63 -0.31 20.65
CA ILE A 153 -2.64 -0.38 22.12
C ILE A 153 -1.51 -1.29 22.61
N ASN A 154 -1.26 -2.42 21.96
CA ASN A 154 -0.18 -3.34 22.32
C ASN A 154 1.20 -2.67 22.17
N TRP A 155 1.43 -1.96 21.06
CA TRP A 155 2.65 -1.16 20.86
C TRP A 155 2.82 -0.10 21.95
N MET A 156 1.78 0.63 22.31
CA MET A 156 1.83 1.63 23.39
C MET A 156 2.10 1.01 24.76
N LEU A 157 1.53 -0.16 25.05
CA LEU A 157 1.83 -0.89 26.28
C LEU A 157 3.26 -1.41 26.31
N TYR A 158 3.81 -1.77 25.14
CA TYR A 158 5.19 -2.18 25.00
C TYR A 158 6.12 -0.99 25.26
N THR A 159 5.84 0.18 24.67
CA THR A 159 6.67 1.37 24.88
C THR A 159 6.64 1.87 26.33
N TRP A 160 5.51 1.72 27.02
CA TRP A 160 5.38 2.01 28.45
C TRP A 160 6.04 0.97 29.36
N GLY A 161 6.61 -0.11 28.82
CA GLY A 161 7.23 -1.19 29.59
C GLY A 161 6.25 -2.14 30.27
N LYS A 162 4.93 -1.99 30.07
CA LYS A 162 3.90 -2.83 30.71
C LYS A 162 3.71 -4.19 30.04
N SER A 163 3.92 -4.29 28.73
CA SER A 163 3.88 -5.58 28.02
C SER A 163 5.29 -6.05 27.68
N VAL A 164 5.49 -7.38 27.63
CA VAL A 164 6.74 -8.02 27.20
C VAL A 164 6.79 -8.22 25.69
N THR A 165 5.62 -8.17 25.03
CA THR A 165 5.44 -8.43 23.58
C THR A 165 4.85 -7.21 22.90
N HIS A 166 5.25 -6.93 21.66
CA HIS A 166 4.76 -5.79 20.86
C HIS A 166 3.63 -6.17 19.87
N SER A 167 3.43 -7.47 19.61
CA SER A 167 2.37 -7.93 18.71
C SER A 167 1.36 -8.81 19.45
N PRO A 168 0.05 -8.62 19.17
CA PRO A 168 -1.01 -9.38 19.84
C PRO A 168 -0.93 -10.87 19.50
N VAL A 169 -0.39 -11.22 18.33
CA VAL A 169 -0.22 -12.62 17.91
C VAL A 169 0.90 -13.31 18.68
N LEU A 170 2.02 -12.64 18.93
CA LEU A 170 3.08 -13.19 19.80
C LEU A 170 2.59 -13.34 21.24
N HIS A 171 1.79 -12.38 21.71
CA HIS A 171 1.16 -12.46 23.03
C HIS A 171 0.23 -13.69 23.14
N LEU A 172 -0.61 -13.92 22.12
CA LEU A 172 -1.50 -15.09 22.06
C LEU A 172 -0.73 -16.42 22.01
N LEU A 173 0.40 -16.44 21.31
CA LEU A 173 1.27 -17.61 21.19
C LEU A 173 2.17 -17.82 22.42
N GLY A 174 2.19 -16.89 23.40
CA GLY A 174 3.00 -16.99 24.61
C GLY A 174 4.51 -16.89 24.36
N MET A 175 4.92 -16.20 23.29
CA MET A 175 6.31 -16.07 22.86
C MET A 175 6.79 -14.64 23.06
N LYS A 176 8.07 -14.47 23.42
CA LYS A 176 8.76 -13.19 23.54
C LYS A 176 10.00 -13.16 22.66
N LEU A 177 10.44 -11.96 22.32
CA LEU A 177 11.71 -11.74 21.62
C LEU A 177 12.79 -11.42 22.63
N LYS A 178 13.98 -11.96 22.41
CA LYS A 178 15.18 -11.73 23.20
C LYS A 178 16.38 -11.60 22.28
N HIS A 179 17.44 -10.91 22.69
CA HIS A 179 18.73 -11.00 22.04
C HIS A 179 19.34 -12.41 22.18
N GLY A 180 19.88 -12.95 21.08
CA GLY A 180 20.57 -14.25 21.08
C GLY A 180 21.82 -14.22 21.97
N GLY A 181 21.91 -15.16 22.91
CA GLY A 181 22.89 -15.13 24.01
C GLY A 181 24.29 -15.69 23.74
N GLU A 182 24.76 -15.80 22.50
CA GLU A 182 26.11 -16.34 22.22
C GLU A 182 27.08 -15.28 21.67
N ASN A 183 28.33 -15.39 22.14
CA ASN A 183 29.53 -14.59 21.86
C ASN A 183 29.97 -14.57 20.38
N SER A 184 29.05 -14.49 19.42
CA SER A 184 29.38 -13.93 18.12
C SER A 184 29.22 -12.43 18.27
N SER A 185 30.32 -11.72 18.48
CA SER A 185 30.36 -10.30 18.16
C SER A 185 29.72 -10.13 16.78
N PRO A 186 28.55 -9.48 16.62
CA PRO A 186 28.28 -8.91 15.33
C PRO A 186 29.28 -7.77 15.28
N GLY A 187 30.46 -8.03 14.74
CA GLY A 187 31.25 -6.96 14.17
C GLY A 187 30.40 -6.44 13.02
N ILE A 188 29.41 -5.61 13.33
CA ILE A 188 28.64 -4.87 12.35
C ILE A 188 29.68 -3.94 11.75
N SER A 189 30.35 -4.43 10.71
CA SER A 189 31.36 -3.67 10.00
C SER A 189 30.70 -2.35 9.61
N LEU A 190 31.39 -1.22 9.77
CA LEU A 190 30.84 0.09 9.42
C LEU A 190 30.22 0.11 8.01
N THR A 191 30.79 -0.68 7.10
CA THR A 191 30.26 -0.95 5.77
C THR A 191 28.88 -1.59 5.78
N LYS A 192 28.62 -2.57 6.66
CA LYS A 192 27.29 -3.17 6.86
C LYS A 192 26.28 -2.20 7.46
N ILE A 193 26.71 -1.30 8.35
CA ILE A 193 25.84 -0.24 8.89
C ILE A 193 25.45 0.73 7.78
N ILE A 194 26.40 1.12 6.93
CA ILE A 194 26.19 2.05 5.83
C ILE A 194 25.34 1.41 4.72
N GLU A 195 25.59 0.15 4.38
CA GLU A 195 24.75 -0.61 3.44
C GLU A 195 23.31 -0.75 3.97
N MET A 196 23.17 -1.03 5.28
CA MET A 196 21.88 -1.17 5.93
C MET A 196 21.14 0.16 6.07
N SER A 197 21.85 1.27 6.33
CA SER A 197 21.25 2.61 6.40
C SER A 197 20.86 3.14 5.03
N ALA A 198 21.65 2.90 3.99
CA ALA A 198 21.32 3.26 2.62
C ALA A 198 20.08 2.49 2.13
N PHE A 199 19.99 1.20 2.42
CA PHE A 199 18.80 0.39 2.16
C PHE A 199 17.60 0.91 2.96
N PHE A 200 17.79 1.26 4.23
CA PHE A 200 16.73 1.77 5.09
C PHE A 200 16.20 3.14 4.65
N ILE A 201 17.05 4.03 4.14
CA ILE A 201 16.63 5.32 3.57
C ILE A 201 15.85 5.12 2.27
N GLN A 202 16.32 4.26 1.35
CA GLN A 202 15.55 3.93 0.15
C GLN A 202 14.21 3.26 0.48
N PHE A 203 14.17 2.44 1.53
CA PHE A 203 12.95 1.87 2.06
C PHE A 203 11.99 2.95 2.58
N LEU A 204 12.48 3.91 3.37
CA LEU A 204 11.66 5.03 3.85
C LEU A 204 11.11 5.85 2.69
N GLU A 205 11.93 6.14 1.69
CA GLU A 205 11.50 6.87 0.50
C GLU A 205 10.38 6.15 -0.26
N TRP A 206 10.49 4.83 -0.45
CA TRP A 206 9.41 4.01 -1.01
C TRP A 206 8.16 4.02 -0.12
N TRP A 207 8.33 3.84 1.20
CA TRP A 207 7.23 3.80 2.18
C TRP A 207 6.42 5.10 2.17
N PHE A 208 7.11 6.24 2.22
CA PHE A 208 6.47 7.57 2.17
C PHE A 208 5.87 7.88 0.79
N THR A 209 6.48 7.41 -0.31
CA THR A 209 5.92 7.56 -1.66
C THR A 209 4.63 6.74 -1.84
N ASN A 210 4.55 5.56 -1.22
CA ASN A 210 3.36 4.71 -1.27
C ASN A 210 2.22 5.27 -0.38
N GLN A 211 2.54 5.83 0.80
CA GLN A 211 1.57 6.54 1.64
C GLN A 211 1.03 7.83 1.00
N SER A 212 1.84 8.57 0.22
CA SER A 212 1.38 9.75 -0.52
C SER A 212 0.18 9.43 -1.44
N SER A 213 0.15 8.24 -2.04
CA SER A 213 -0.96 7.79 -2.90
C SER A 213 -2.26 7.53 -2.11
N GLN A 214 -2.15 7.05 -0.86
CA GLN A 214 -3.30 6.77 0.00
C GLN A 214 -3.79 8.03 0.75
N ALA A 215 -2.88 8.92 1.17
CA ALA A 215 -3.20 10.23 1.72
C ALA A 215 -3.87 11.15 0.68
N LYS A 216 -3.43 11.07 -0.60
CA LYS A 216 -4.12 11.72 -1.73
C LYS A 216 -5.57 11.24 -1.90
N SER A 217 -5.90 10.00 -1.49
CA SER A 217 -7.25 9.44 -1.56
C SER A 217 -8.17 9.87 -0.41
N MET A 218 -7.63 10.24 0.75
CA MET A 218 -8.45 10.71 1.89
C MET A 218 -8.70 12.22 1.85
N LEU A 219 -7.81 12.98 1.20
CA LEU A 219 -7.95 14.41 0.95
C LEU A 219 -8.50 14.72 -0.45
N SER A 220 -8.69 13.71 -1.31
CA SER A 220 -9.31 13.93 -2.62
C SER A 220 -10.78 14.27 -2.43
N LEU A 221 -11.15 15.45 -2.91
CA LEU A 221 -12.55 15.81 -3.15
C LEU A 221 -13.25 14.68 -3.90
N PRO A 222 -14.55 14.43 -3.64
CA PRO A 222 -15.33 13.50 -4.44
C PRO A 222 -15.18 13.88 -5.91
N ILE A 223 -14.79 12.91 -6.73
CA ILE A 223 -14.62 13.10 -8.17
C ILE A 223 -15.94 13.67 -8.68
N PRO A 224 -15.95 14.91 -9.25
CA PRO A 224 -17.20 15.49 -9.72
C PRO A 224 -17.79 14.55 -10.77
N PRO A 225 -19.12 14.40 -10.82
CA PRO A 225 -19.75 13.57 -11.83
C PRO A 225 -19.26 13.98 -13.22
N PRO A 226 -18.94 13.03 -14.11
CA PRO A 226 -18.44 13.33 -15.44
C PRO A 226 -19.36 14.36 -16.11
N PRO A 227 -18.83 15.44 -16.71
CA PRO A 227 -19.64 16.54 -17.24
C PRO A 227 -20.67 16.09 -18.30
N HIS A 228 -20.48 14.91 -18.89
CA HIS A 228 -21.36 14.33 -19.89
C HIS A 228 -22.70 13.78 -19.35
N SER A 229 -22.84 13.50 -18.05
CA SER A 229 -24.11 12.99 -17.49
C SER A 229 -25.23 14.04 -17.51
N VAL A 230 -24.87 15.33 -17.41
CA VAL A 230 -25.82 16.46 -17.53
C VAL A 230 -26.23 16.69 -18.99
N VAL A 231 -25.36 16.34 -19.95
CA VAL A 231 -25.56 16.58 -21.38
C VAL A 231 -26.52 15.58 -22.03
N GLN A 232 -26.61 14.35 -21.52
CA GLN A 232 -27.49 13.32 -22.09
C GLN A 232 -28.99 13.58 -21.87
N ASN A 233 -29.36 14.46 -20.92
CA ASN A 233 -30.76 14.72 -20.56
C ASN A 233 -31.44 15.85 -21.37
N GLN A 234 -30.76 16.46 -22.35
CA GLN A 234 -31.37 17.48 -23.20
C GLN A 234 -31.54 16.94 -24.63
N ASN A 235 -32.81 16.75 -25.01
CA ASN A 235 -33.33 16.14 -26.24
C ASN A 235 -32.86 16.79 -27.56
N SER A 236 -31.60 16.64 -27.94
CA SER A 236 -31.19 16.68 -29.34
C SER A 236 -29.84 16.00 -29.53
N LYS A 237 -29.85 14.74 -29.99
CA LYS A 237 -28.64 14.20 -30.62
C LYS A 237 -28.33 15.11 -31.82
N PRO A 238 -27.18 15.81 -31.88
CA PRO A 238 -26.84 16.59 -33.06
C PRO A 238 -26.75 15.65 -34.26
N ARG A 239 -27.24 16.10 -35.42
CA ARG A 239 -27.07 15.36 -36.67
C ARG A 239 -25.58 15.11 -36.89
N THR A 240 -25.20 13.84 -37.04
CA THR A 240 -23.84 13.41 -37.33
C THR A 240 -23.36 14.06 -38.64
N GLY A 241 -22.21 14.74 -38.61
CA GLY A 241 -21.58 15.33 -39.79
C GLY A 241 -21.95 16.78 -40.13
N ALA A 242 -22.71 17.48 -39.28
CA ALA A 242 -23.06 18.89 -39.48
C ALA A 242 -22.80 19.76 -38.24
N CYS A 243 -22.44 21.02 -38.49
CA CYS A 243 -22.21 22.01 -37.45
C CYS A 243 -23.52 22.40 -36.75
N PRO A 244 -23.63 22.31 -35.42
CA PRO A 244 -24.85 22.70 -34.70
C PRO A 244 -25.22 24.19 -34.79
N LEU A 245 -24.27 25.06 -35.14
CA LEU A 245 -24.49 26.50 -35.29
C LEU A 245 -24.97 26.90 -36.69
N CYS A 246 -24.32 26.38 -37.74
CA CYS A 246 -24.63 26.77 -39.12
C CYS A 246 -25.38 25.69 -39.92
N GLN A 247 -25.58 24.51 -39.34
CA GLN A 247 -26.28 23.34 -39.91
C GLN A 247 -25.73 22.84 -41.26
N LYS A 248 -24.53 23.29 -41.65
CA LYS A 248 -23.79 22.84 -42.83
C LYS A 248 -22.75 21.80 -42.45
N GLN A 249 -22.22 21.09 -43.44
CA GLN A 249 -21.06 20.21 -43.27
C GLN A 249 -19.89 21.00 -42.65
N TRP A 250 -19.14 20.34 -41.76
CA TRP A 250 -18.06 21.00 -41.05
C TRP A 250 -16.97 21.53 -42.00
N LYS A 251 -16.53 22.76 -41.73
CA LYS A 251 -15.37 23.39 -42.37
C LYS A 251 -14.44 23.89 -41.27
N ASN A 252 -13.19 23.45 -41.29
CA ASN A 252 -12.21 23.66 -40.22
C ASN A 252 -12.79 23.20 -38.88
N GLU A 253 -12.90 21.88 -38.72
CA GLU A 253 -13.47 21.20 -37.56
C GLU A 253 -12.76 21.61 -36.27
N CYS A 254 -13.56 21.91 -35.24
CA CYS A 254 -13.07 22.28 -33.92
C CYS A 254 -13.91 21.59 -32.86
N VAL A 255 -13.26 20.93 -31.92
CA VAL A 255 -13.89 20.38 -30.73
C VAL A 255 -13.78 21.37 -29.59
N LEU A 256 -14.88 21.55 -28.87
CA LEU A 256 -14.88 22.24 -27.59
C LEU A 256 -14.56 21.23 -26.48
N ARG A 257 -13.40 21.38 -25.82
CA ARG A 257 -12.91 20.43 -24.80
C ARG A 257 -13.91 20.19 -23.66
N VAL A 258 -14.62 21.23 -23.25
CA VAL A 258 -15.54 21.18 -22.10
C VAL A 258 -16.78 20.34 -22.36
N SER A 259 -17.27 20.31 -23.61
CA SER A 259 -18.55 19.67 -23.94
C SER A 259 -18.42 18.47 -24.89
N GLY A 260 -17.31 18.36 -25.63
CA GLY A 260 -17.06 17.31 -26.61
C GLY A 260 -17.79 17.50 -27.94
N TYR A 261 -18.47 18.63 -28.17
CA TYR A 261 -19.16 18.91 -29.43
C TYR A 261 -18.23 19.49 -30.50
N VAL A 262 -18.46 19.10 -31.76
CA VAL A 262 -17.72 19.58 -32.94
C VAL A 262 -18.47 20.73 -33.62
N PHE A 263 -17.75 21.82 -33.88
CA PHE A 263 -18.24 23.01 -34.58
C PHE A 263 -17.27 23.42 -35.69
N CYS A 264 -17.70 24.30 -36.59
CA CYS A 264 -16.77 25.00 -37.50
C CYS A 264 -16.02 26.09 -36.74
N TYR A 265 -14.70 26.21 -36.93
CA TYR A 265 -13.86 27.24 -36.29
C TYR A 265 -14.45 28.66 -36.42
N ARG A 266 -14.91 29.01 -37.62
CA ARG A 266 -15.48 30.34 -37.92
C ARG A 266 -16.82 30.60 -37.22
N CYS A 267 -17.57 29.57 -36.86
CA CYS A 267 -18.87 29.70 -36.21
C CYS A 267 -18.74 29.79 -34.69
N ILE A 268 -17.89 28.97 -34.09
CA ILE A 268 -17.79 28.86 -32.63
C ILE A 268 -16.90 29.95 -32.00
N LEU A 269 -15.87 30.41 -32.69
CA LEU A 269 -14.95 31.45 -32.18
C LEU A 269 -15.65 32.77 -31.82
N PRO A 270 -16.51 33.38 -32.66
CA PRO A 270 -17.22 34.60 -32.28
C PRO A 270 -18.21 34.35 -31.14
N TYR A 271 -18.90 33.20 -31.16
CA TYR A 271 -19.86 32.84 -30.13
C TYR A 271 -19.23 32.73 -28.73
N LEU A 272 -18.05 32.11 -28.63
CA LEU A 272 -17.32 31.99 -27.37
C LEU A 272 -16.80 33.33 -26.85
N LYS A 273 -16.41 34.25 -27.75
CA LYS A 273 -15.96 35.60 -27.36
C LYS A 273 -17.10 36.42 -26.74
N GLU A 274 -18.33 36.24 -27.22
CA GLU A 274 -19.50 37.00 -26.76
C GLU A 274 -20.19 36.36 -25.55
N ASN A 275 -20.35 35.04 -25.54
CA ASN A 275 -21.18 34.35 -24.54
C ASN A 275 -20.37 33.57 -23.47
N SER A 276 -19.08 33.30 -23.70
CA SER A 276 -18.19 32.51 -22.82
C SER A 276 -18.79 31.19 -22.30
N LYS A 277 -19.66 30.57 -23.10
CA LYS A 277 -20.40 29.34 -22.78
C LYS A 277 -20.55 28.48 -24.03
N CYS A 278 -20.78 27.18 -23.86
CA CYS A 278 -21.08 26.26 -24.96
C CYS A 278 -22.54 26.45 -25.44
N PRO A 279 -22.80 26.57 -26.75
CA PRO A 279 -24.16 26.80 -27.27
C PRO A 279 -25.14 25.66 -27.00
N ILE A 280 -24.62 24.42 -26.89
CA ILE A 280 -25.43 23.21 -26.71
C ILE A 280 -25.55 22.85 -25.23
N SER A 281 -24.43 22.58 -24.56
CA SER A 281 -24.43 22.14 -23.16
C SER A 281 -24.56 23.28 -22.15
N LYS A 282 -24.48 24.55 -22.57
CA LYS A 282 -24.47 25.74 -21.70
C LYS A 282 -23.36 25.76 -20.64
N LEU A 283 -22.38 24.87 -20.74
CA LEU A 283 -21.22 24.82 -19.86
C LEU A 283 -20.31 26.04 -20.10
N PRO A 284 -19.66 26.60 -19.05
CA PRO A 284 -18.71 27.70 -19.22
C PRO A 284 -17.55 27.25 -20.11
N ALA A 285 -17.23 28.04 -21.13
CA ALA A 285 -16.21 27.68 -22.10
C ALA A 285 -15.55 28.93 -22.70
N THR A 286 -14.23 28.89 -22.83
CA THR A 286 -13.44 30.00 -23.36
C THR A 286 -12.81 29.63 -24.71
N PRO A 287 -12.30 30.62 -25.49
CA PRO A 287 -11.58 30.33 -26.72
C PRO A 287 -10.36 29.42 -26.56
N ASN A 288 -9.77 29.35 -25.36
CA ASN A 288 -8.63 28.48 -25.03
C ASN A 288 -9.02 27.00 -24.94
N ASP A 289 -10.31 26.71 -24.76
CA ASP A 289 -10.85 25.34 -24.69
C ASP A 289 -11.13 24.75 -26.08
N LEU A 290 -10.86 25.53 -27.14
CA LEU A 290 -11.10 25.16 -28.51
C LEU A 290 -9.88 24.41 -29.09
N ILE A 291 -10.10 23.17 -29.52
CA ILE A 291 -9.08 22.33 -30.17
C ILE A 291 -9.46 22.18 -31.64
N ARG A 292 -8.58 22.60 -32.55
CA ARG A 292 -8.77 22.37 -33.99
C ARG A 292 -8.47 20.90 -34.29
N ILE A 293 -9.37 20.24 -35.01
CA ILE A 293 -9.13 18.91 -35.56
C ILE A 293 -8.54 19.11 -36.96
N PHE A 294 -7.38 18.53 -37.18
CA PHE A 294 -6.84 18.36 -38.53
C PHE A 294 -7.16 16.92 -38.92
N ALA A 295 -8.09 16.73 -39.86
CA ALA A 295 -8.23 15.44 -40.51
C ALA A 295 -6.92 15.20 -41.26
N ASN A 296 -6.23 14.10 -40.97
CA ASN A 296 -5.11 13.67 -41.79
C ASN A 296 -5.67 13.47 -43.20
N ALA A 297 -5.25 14.30 -44.13
CA ALA A 297 -5.44 14.02 -45.55
C ALA A 297 -4.52 12.84 -45.85
N GLU A 298 -5.10 11.64 -45.93
CA GLU A 298 -4.51 10.55 -46.71
C GLU A 298 -4.51 10.93 -48.20
#